data_AF-A0AAD8FQ15-F1
#
_entry.id   AF-A0AAD8FQ15-F1
#
_cell.length_a   1.000
_cell.length_b   1.000
_cell.length_c   1.000
_cell.angle_alpha   90.00
_cell.angle_beta   90.00
_cell.angle_gamma   90.00
#
_symmetry.space_group_name_H-M   'P 1'
#
loop_
_entity.id
_entity.type
_entity.pdbx_description
1 polymer ?
#
loop_
_entity_poly.entity_id
_entity_poly.type
_entity_poly.pdbx_seq_one_letter_code
_entity_poly.pdbx_strand_id
1 'polypeptide(L)' 'IVVFSAIKGPFKEEFYQCVTFGAYDSPWQSQMYAIASLMLMFVLPLAVIGTAYGLIFTTISRKSREHS' A
#
# COMPACT_ATOMS: atom_id res chain seq x y z
N ILE A 1 -6.58 8.62 14.38
CA ILE A 1 -7.89 8.81 15.05
C ILE A 1 -9.06 8.90 14.05
N VAL A 2 -8.83 9.15 12.74
CA VAL A 2 -9.95 9.30 11.78
C VAL A 2 -10.50 7.97 11.25
N VAL A 3 -9.68 6.91 11.16
CA VAL A 3 -10.10 5.58 10.67
C VAL A 3 -9.82 4.46 11.69
N PHE A 4 -8.71 4.56 12.43
CA PHE A 4 -8.33 3.60 13.46
C PHE A 4 -8.56 4.18 14.85
N SER A 5 -9.21 3.40 15.71
CA SER A 5 -9.55 3.73 17.09
C SER A 5 -9.31 2.54 18.01
N ALA A 6 -8.89 2.81 19.25
CA ALA A 6 -8.78 1.78 20.28
C ALA A 6 -10.16 1.50 20.89
N ILE A 7 -10.63 0.26 20.83
CA ILE A 7 -11.89 -0.16 21.45
C ILE A 7 -11.67 -1.41 22.31
N LYS A 8 -12.52 -1.62 23.32
CA LYS A 8 -12.55 -2.84 24.11
C LYS A 8 -13.07 -4.01 23.25
N GLY A 9 -12.34 -5.11 23.21
CA GLY A 9 -12.75 -6.33 22.51
C GLY A 9 -13.94 -7.02 23.19
N PRO A 10 -14.70 -7.86 22.47
CA PRO A 10 -15.86 -8.58 23.00
C PRO A 10 -15.44 -9.82 23.83
N PHE A 11 -14.51 -9.62 24.77
CA PHE A 11 -13.95 -10.68 25.62
C PHE A 11 -14.25 -10.40 27.09
N LYS A 12 -14.19 -11.43 27.95
CA LYS A 12 -14.42 -11.28 29.39
C LYS A 12 -13.28 -10.51 30.05
N GLU A 13 -12.08 -10.65 29.51
CA GLU A 13 -10.86 -9.97 29.91
C GLU A 13 -10.82 -8.53 29.39
N GLU A 14 -10.12 -7.65 30.11
CA GLU A 14 -9.89 -6.28 29.63
C GLU A 14 -8.83 -6.24 28.55
N PHE A 15 -9.29 -6.34 27.30
CA PHE A 15 -8.43 -6.27 26.13
C PHE A 15 -8.85 -5.11 25.21
N TYR A 16 -7.94 -4.20 24.93
CA TYR A 16 -8.16 -3.07 24.02
C TYR A 16 -7.39 -3.29 22.71
N GLN A 17 -8.07 -3.12 21.59
CA GLN A 17 -7.51 -3.31 20.25
C GLN A 17 -7.69 -2.07 19.39
N CYS A 18 -6.68 -1.74 18.58
CA CYS A 18 -6.75 -0.68 17.59
C CYS A 18 -7.37 -1.25 16.30
N VAL A 19 -8.55 -0.76 15.96
CA VAL A 19 -9.41 -1.31 14.91
C VAL A 19 -10.16 -0.21 14.19
N THR A 20 -10.76 -0.56 13.05
CA THR A 20 -11.56 0.35 12.22
C THR A 20 -13.07 0.16 12.40
N PHE A 21 -13.50 -0.54 13.44
CA PHE A 21 -14.93 -0.78 13.69
C PHE A 21 -15.64 0.55 13.94
N GLY A 22 -16.77 0.75 13.25
CA GLY A 22 -17.56 1.99 13.36
C GLY A 22 -16.95 3.20 12.65
N ALA A 23 -15.81 3.06 11.97
CA ALA A 23 -15.16 4.16 11.24
C ALA A 23 -15.73 4.41 9.84
N TYR A 24 -16.51 3.46 9.30
CA TYR A 24 -17.12 3.54 7.98
C TYR A 24 -18.62 3.27 8.09
N ASP A 25 -19.43 4.12 7.46
CA ASP A 25 -20.89 3.95 7.42
C ASP A 25 -21.33 2.91 6.40
N SER A 26 -20.51 2.68 5.37
CA SER A 26 -20.88 1.81 4.24
C SER A 26 -19.69 0.96 3.76
N PRO A 27 -19.95 -0.26 3.26
CA PRO A 27 -18.89 -1.23 2.94
C PRO A 27 -17.96 -0.76 1.81
N TRP A 28 -18.45 0.06 0.89
CA TRP A 28 -17.64 0.57 -0.22
C TRP A 28 -16.50 1.48 0.26
N GLN A 29 -16.66 2.19 1.37
CA GLN A 29 -15.62 3.08 1.91
C GLN A 29 -14.40 2.26 2.38
N SER A 30 -14.64 1.16 3.08
CA SER A 30 -13.58 0.24 3.50
C SER A 30 -12.87 -0.38 2.28
N GLN A 31 -13.61 -0.71 1.23
CA GLN A 31 -13.03 -1.27 0.01
C GLN A 31 -12.19 -0.25 -0.76
N MET A 32 -12.65 1.00 -0.88
CA MET A 32 -11.88 2.09 -1.47
C MET A 32 -10.61 2.39 -0.68
N TYR A 33 -10.68 2.42 0.66
CA TYR A 33 -9.51 2.59 1.51
C TYR A 33 -8.47 1.49 1.27
N ALA A 34 -8.89 0.22 1.21
CA ALA A 34 -8.00 -0.90 0.95
C ALA A 34 -7.35 -0.83 -0.44
N ILE A 35 -8.14 -0.52 -1.49
CA ILE A 35 -7.64 -0.39 -2.86
C ILE A 35 -6.67 0.78 -2.97
N ALA A 36 -7.02 1.95 -2.44
CA ALA A 36 -6.15 3.12 -2.45
C ALA A 36 -4.84 2.84 -1.72
N SER A 37 -4.90 2.19 -0.56
CA SER A 37 -3.72 1.80 0.21
C SER A 37 -2.81 0.86 -0.59
N LEU A 38 -3.37 -0.18 -1.23
CA LEU A 38 -2.60 -1.10 -2.08
C LEU A 38 -1.95 -0.37 -3.26
N MET A 39 -2.69 0.51 -3.93
CA MET A 39 -2.19 1.25 -5.08
C MET A 39 -1.04 2.17 -4.69
N LEU A 40 -1.20 2.93 -3.61
CA LEU A 40 -0.22 3.93 -3.17
C LEU A 40 1.00 3.32 -2.49
N MET A 41 0.83 2.29 -1.66
CA MET A 41 1.93 1.70 -0.89
C MET A 41 2.71 0.64 -1.66
N PHE A 42 2.10 -0.01 -2.66
CA PHE A 42 2.73 -1.12 -3.35
C PHE A 42 2.80 -0.91 -4.87
N VAL A 43 1.66 -0.78 -5.55
CA VAL A 43 1.60 -0.83 -7.02
C VAL A 43 2.36 0.33 -7.65
N LEU A 44 2.12 1.56 -7.19
CA LEU A 44 2.79 2.75 -7.72
C LEU A 44 4.30 2.74 -7.43
N PRO A 45 4.77 2.50 -6.19
CA PRO A 45 6.19 2.34 -5.93
C PRO A 45 6.85 1.25 -6.78
N LEU A 46 6.20 0.08 -6.93
CA LEU A 46 6.73 -1.02 -7.73
C LEU A 46 6.84 -0.66 -9.21
N ALA A 47 5.85 0.04 -9.76
CA ALA A 47 5.88 0.51 -11.14
C ALA A 47 7.02 1.52 -11.38
N VAL A 48 7.21 2.46 -10.44
CA VAL A 48 8.31 3.44 -10.51
C VAL A 48 9.67 2.73 -10.48
N ILE A 49 9.86 1.77 -9.58
CA ILE A 49 11.09 0.98 -9.49
C ILE A 49 11.29 0.17 -10.78
N GLY A 50 10.28 -0.58 -11.21
CA GLY A 50 10.36 -1.41 -12.41
C GLY A 50 10.70 -0.60 -13.67
N THR A 51 10.09 0.56 -13.84
CA THR A 51 10.39 1.45 -14.98
C THR A 51 11.79 2.04 -14.88
N ALA A 52 12.20 2.56 -13.72
CA ALA A 52 13.54 3.10 -13.53
C ALA A 52 14.63 2.06 -13.83
N TYR A 53 14.51 0.85 -13.28
CA TYR A 53 15.47 -0.23 -13.55
C TYR A 53 15.43 -0.70 -15.01
N GLY A 54 14.25 -0.74 -15.63
CA GLY A 54 14.13 -1.01 -17.06
C GLY A 54 14.87 0.03 -17.91
N LEU A 55 14.76 1.32 -17.59
CA LEU A 55 15.48 2.41 -18.27
C LEU A 55 16.99 2.34 -18.03
N ILE A 56 17.42 2.01 -16.82
CA ILE A 56 18.84 1.82 -16.50
C ILE A 56 19.41 0.67 -17.32
N PHE A 57 18.74 -0.49 -17.32
CA PHE A 57 19.20 -1.67 -18.03
C PHE A 57 19.27 -1.46 -19.55
N THR A 58 18.26 -0.81 -20.13
CA THR A 58 18.25 -0.46 -21.57
C THR A 58 19.37 0.52 -21.91
N THR A 59 19.63 1.51 -21.05
CA THR A 59 20.74 2.46 -21.22
C THR A 59 22.10 1.77 -21.17
N ILE A 60 22.32 0.90 -20.19
CA ILE A 60 23.56 0.11 -20.07
C ILE A 60 23.76 -0.79 -21.29
N SER A 61 22.71 -1.50 -21.71
CA SER A 61 22.74 -2.39 -22.87
C SER A 61 23.09 -1.66 -24.17
N ARG A 62 22.55 -0.44 -24.36
CA ARG A 62 22.87 0.40 -25.52
C ARG A 62 24.33 0.86 -25.49
N LYS A 63 24.79 1.39 -24.36
CA LYS A 63 26.19 1.82 -24.16
C LYS A 63 27.20 0.69 -24.38
N SER A 64 26.88 -0.51 -23.90
CA SER A 64 27.74 -1.70 -24.08
C SER A 64 27.87 -2.14 -25.54
N ARG A 65 26.84 -1.95 -26.37
CA ARG A 65 26.86 -2.31 -27.80
C ARG A 65 27.59 -1.29 -28.65
N GLU A 66 27.63 -0.03 -28.23
CA GLU A 66 28.33 1.06 -28.95
C GLU A 66 29.85 1.02 -28.75
N HIS A 67 30.33 0.35 -27.69
CA HIS A 67 31.75 0.22 -27.35
C HIS A 67 32.35 -1.17 -27.69
N SER A 68 31.61 -1.99 -28.44
CA SER A 68 32.06 -3.26 -29.02
C SER A 68 32.19 -3.12 -30.52
#